data_AF-A0A843UC75-F1
#
_entry.id   AF-A0A843UC75-F1
#
_cell.length_a   1.000
_cell.length_b   1.000
_cell.length_c   1.000
_cell.angle_alpha   90.00
_cell.angle_beta   90.00
_cell.angle_gamma   90.00
#
_symmetry.space_group_name_H-M   'P 1'
#
loop_
_entity.id
_entity.type
_entity.pdbx_description
1 polymer ?
#
loop_
_entity_poly.entity_id
_entity_poly.type
_entity_poly.pdbx_seq_one_letter_code
_entity_poly.pdbx_strand_id
1 'polypeptide(L)'
;MGGRIGRSKACDHQVAIKVRGFGVQIANYSLLEEITEINQQLIDTVVGISDEDADSIAAAAEGSEGTVVKCSYSAVAVSPNLKSQLNSALVSPISPLRLLIPVNYPNCSPVLLDKIPDESSKESEDLSAKAKSRFRISLRGLPQPMSLGEMARAWDLCARKVIEEYTLQYGGGSFSSRHGGWENCVTV
;
A
#
# COMPACT_ATOMS: atom_id res chain seq x y z
N MET A 1 64.52 -33.12 12.80
CA MET A 1 63.76 -34.09 12.00
C MET A 1 62.44 -34.32 12.73
N GLY A 2 61.31 -33.68 12.39
CA GLY A 2 60.53 -33.81 11.15
C GLY A 2 59.74 -35.12 11.21
N GLY A 3 58.41 -35.22 11.12
CA GLY A 3 57.29 -34.32 10.88
C GLY A 3 56.04 -35.17 10.50
N ARG A 4 54.87 -34.51 10.40
CA ARG A 4 53.58 -34.91 9.76
C ARG A 4 52.60 -35.81 10.54
N ILE A 5 51.45 -35.28 10.98
CA ILE A 5 50.15 -35.01 10.28
C ILE A 5 49.29 -36.27 10.12
N GLY A 6 48.07 -36.26 10.64
CA GLY A 6 47.12 -37.34 10.40
C GLY A 6 45.70 -37.16 10.95
N ARG A 7 44.95 -36.19 10.40
CA ARG A 7 43.49 -36.19 10.19
C ARG A 7 42.52 -36.16 11.40
N SER A 8 41.97 -34.95 11.55
CA SER A 8 40.60 -34.60 11.93
C SER A 8 39.54 -35.69 11.67
N LYS A 9 38.77 -36.02 12.72
CA LYS A 9 37.36 -36.43 12.60
C LYS A 9 36.51 -35.34 13.24
N ALA A 10 36.10 -34.37 12.43
CA ALA A 10 34.90 -33.59 12.68
C ALA A 10 33.76 -34.32 11.97
N CYS A 11 32.91 -35.01 12.72
CA CYS A 11 31.62 -35.48 12.23
C CYS A 11 30.53 -34.89 13.13
N ASP A 12 29.56 -34.31 12.45
CA ASP A 12 28.20 -34.03 12.90
C ASP A 12 28.03 -32.94 13.95
N HIS A 13 28.01 -31.67 13.52
CA HIS A 13 27.13 -30.62 14.05
C HIS A 13 26.95 -29.52 13.00
N GLN A 14 26.32 -29.80 11.87
CA GLN A 14 25.90 -28.73 10.96
C GLN A 14 24.74 -29.10 10.03
N VAL A 15 23.57 -29.37 10.61
CA VAL A 15 22.30 -29.33 9.85
C VAL A 15 21.27 -28.59 10.70
N ALA A 16 21.36 -27.26 10.74
CA ALA A 16 20.28 -26.42 11.28
C ALA A 16 20.31 -24.93 10.84
N ILE A 17 21.28 -24.46 10.06
CA ILE A 17 21.45 -23.01 9.83
C ILE A 17 21.07 -22.54 8.41
N LYS A 18 20.86 -23.44 7.44
CA LYS A 18 20.61 -23.05 6.03
C LYS A 18 19.13 -22.89 5.63
N VAL A 19 18.17 -23.19 6.51
CA VAL A 19 16.74 -23.11 6.19
C VAL A 19 16.17 -21.69 6.38
N ARG A 20 16.64 -20.96 7.40
CA ARG A 20 16.16 -19.59 7.69
C ARG A 20 16.49 -18.58 6.59
N GLY A 21 17.67 -18.67 5.98
CA GLY A 21 18.09 -17.72 4.93
C GLY A 21 17.43 -17.91 3.57
N PHE A 22 16.96 -19.12 3.25
CA PHE A 22 16.23 -19.37 2.00
C PHE A 22 14.76 -18.94 2.08
N GLY A 23 14.12 -19.12 3.24
CA GLY A 23 12.72 -18.72 3.45
C GLY A 23 12.48 -17.21 3.36
N VAL A 24 13.41 -16.40 3.89
CA VAL A 24 13.31 -14.93 3.86
C VAL A 24 13.43 -14.36 2.43
N GLN A 25 14.29 -14.94 1.59
CA GLN A 25 14.47 -14.49 0.20
C GLN A 25 13.28 -14.85 -0.69
N ILE A 26 12.66 -16.03 -0.47
CA ILE A 26 11.46 -16.46 -1.20
C ILE A 26 10.26 -15.59 -0.80
N ALA A 27 10.11 -15.28 0.49
CA ALA A 27 9.06 -14.39 0.98
C ALA A 27 9.15 -12.97 0.38
N ASN A 28 10.39 -12.47 0.19
CA ASN A 28 10.62 -11.20 -0.48
C ASN A 28 10.25 -11.27 -1.97
N TYR A 29 10.58 -12.37 -2.65
CA TYR A 29 10.21 -12.57 -4.05
C TYR A 29 8.70 -12.65 -4.25
N SER A 30 7.98 -13.41 -3.41
CA SER A 30 6.51 -13.50 -3.49
C SER A 30 5.82 -12.16 -3.21
N LEU A 31 6.36 -11.37 -2.27
CA LEU A 31 5.85 -10.03 -1.98
C LEU A 31 6.05 -9.08 -3.17
N LEU A 32 7.22 -9.14 -3.82
CA LEU A 32 7.50 -8.34 -5.01
C LEU A 32 6.59 -8.71 -6.19
N GLU A 33 6.30 -10.01 -6.37
CA GLU A 33 5.36 -10.48 -7.39
C GLU A 33 3.95 -9.94 -7.12
N GLU A 34 3.47 -10.04 -5.87
CA GLU A 34 2.17 -9.48 -5.48
C GLU A 34 2.12 -7.96 -5.70
N ILE A 35 3.15 -7.21 -5.31
CA ILE A 35 3.24 -5.76 -5.56
C ILE A 35 3.17 -5.45 -7.05
N THR A 36 3.87 -6.26 -7.86
CA THR A 36 3.87 -6.09 -9.32
C THR A 36 2.48 -6.34 -9.90
N GLU A 37 1.78 -7.39 -9.47
CA GLU A 37 0.42 -7.68 -9.88
C GLU A 37 -0.55 -6.54 -9.49
N ILE A 38 -0.44 -6.04 -8.25
CA ILE A 38 -1.26 -4.92 -7.78
C ILE A 38 -1.06 -3.69 -8.67
N ASN A 39 0.19 -3.33 -8.98
CA ASN A 39 0.50 -2.17 -9.82
C ASN A 39 0.08 -2.34 -11.28
N GLN A 40 -0.10 -3.57 -11.77
CA GLN A 40 -0.68 -3.83 -13.08
C GLN A 40 -2.21 -3.69 -13.08
N GLN A 41 -2.86 -3.93 -11.93
CA GLN A 41 -4.32 -3.86 -11.79
C GLN A 41 -4.82 -2.46 -11.39
N LEU A 42 -4.06 -1.72 -10.57
CA LEU A 42 -4.45 -0.42 -10.04
C LEU A 42 -3.79 0.72 -10.80
N ILE A 43 -4.60 1.58 -11.42
CA ILE A 43 -4.12 2.69 -12.25
C ILE A 43 -3.78 3.92 -11.38
N ASP A 44 -4.65 4.26 -10.44
CA ASP A 44 -4.52 5.47 -9.61
C ASP A 44 -3.72 5.23 -8.32
N THR A 45 -3.30 4.00 -8.05
CA THR A 45 -2.53 3.63 -6.85
C THR A 45 -1.26 2.89 -7.24
N VAL A 46 -0.13 3.33 -6.70
CA VAL A 46 1.17 2.69 -6.84
C VAL A 46 1.61 2.16 -5.48
N VAL A 47 1.91 0.87 -5.42
CA VAL A 47 2.45 0.17 -4.26
C VAL A 47 3.95 -0.01 -4.44
N GLY A 48 4.74 0.37 -3.43
CA GLY A 48 6.19 0.24 -3.46
C GLY A 48 6.79 -0.02 -2.09
N ILE A 49 7.93 -0.70 -2.05
CA ILE A 49 8.69 -0.91 -0.82
C ILE A 49 9.32 0.43 -0.42
N SER A 50 9.22 0.79 0.86
CA SER A 50 9.89 1.96 1.37
C SER A 50 11.33 1.63 1.74
N ASP A 51 12.27 2.43 1.22
CA ASP A 51 13.72 2.33 1.49
C ASP A 51 14.12 3.05 2.79
N GLU A 52 13.16 3.67 3.49
CA GLU A 52 13.45 4.31 4.77
C GLU A 52 13.73 3.23 5.83
N ASP A 53 14.91 3.29 6.44
CA ASP A 53 15.47 2.24 7.31
C ASP A 53 14.42 1.65 8.24
N ALA A 54 14.22 0.33 8.14
CA ALA A 54 13.34 -0.46 9.00
C ALA A 54 13.60 -0.19 10.50
N ASP A 55 14.82 0.24 10.85
CA ASP A 55 15.25 0.62 12.20
C ASP A 55 14.51 1.83 12.79
N SER A 56 14.07 2.80 11.97
CA SER A 56 13.33 3.99 12.46
C SER A 56 11.84 3.73 12.66
N ILE A 57 11.28 2.71 12.00
CA ILE A 57 9.86 2.35 12.07
C ILE A 57 9.62 1.19 13.04
N ALA A 58 10.57 0.25 13.15
CA ALA A 58 10.55 -0.83 14.14
C ALA A 58 10.51 -0.29 15.58
N ALA A 59 11.07 0.91 15.82
CA ALA A 59 10.98 1.59 17.10
C ALA A 59 9.56 2.11 17.45
N ALA A 60 8.71 2.35 16.45
CA ALA A 60 7.34 2.86 16.63
C ALA A 60 6.27 1.75 16.60
N ALA A 61 6.54 0.64 15.91
CA ALA A 61 5.68 -0.54 15.84
C ALA A 61 6.25 -1.66 16.72
N GLU A 62 6.21 -1.48 18.04
CA GLU A 62 6.43 -2.51 19.08
C GLU A 62 7.40 -3.67 18.72
N GLY A 63 8.57 -3.39 18.15
CA GLY A 63 9.59 -4.42 17.88
C GLY A 63 9.23 -5.50 16.85
N SER A 64 8.23 -5.29 15.97
CA SER A 64 7.89 -6.28 14.93
C SER A 64 8.79 -6.13 13.69
N GLU A 65 9.60 -7.15 13.42
CA GLU A 65 10.43 -7.28 12.22
C GLU A 65 9.55 -7.47 10.95
N GLY A 66 9.84 -6.73 9.88
CA GLY A 66 9.06 -6.80 8.64
C GLY A 66 9.48 -5.80 7.56
N THR A 67 8.83 -5.87 6.40
CA THR A 67 9.07 -4.98 5.25
C THR A 67 8.01 -3.87 5.22
N VAL A 68 8.42 -2.62 5.11
CA VAL A 68 7.48 -1.50 5.00
C VAL A 68 7.13 -1.23 3.55
N VAL A 69 5.84 -1.18 3.27
CA VAL A 69 5.26 -0.90 1.95
C VAL A 69 4.43 0.37 2.04
N LYS A 70 4.50 1.19 0.98
CA LYS A 70 3.69 2.39 0.80
C LYS A 70 2.69 2.19 -0.33
N CYS A 71 1.45 2.57 -0.10
CA CYS A 71 0.44 2.72 -1.14
C CYS A 71 0.21 4.22 -1.40
N SER A 72 0.65 4.69 -2.57
CA SER A 72 0.59 6.09 -2.98
C SER A 72 -0.49 6.31 -4.03
N TYR A 73 -1.37 7.28 -3.83
CA TYR A 73 -2.44 7.60 -4.78
C TYR A 73 -1.95 8.65 -5.80
N SER A 74 -1.70 8.23 -7.04
CA SER A 74 -1.11 9.06 -8.11
C SER A 74 -2.12 9.91 -8.87
N ALA A 75 -3.42 9.70 -8.66
CA ALA A 75 -4.51 10.53 -9.19
C ALA A 75 -4.36 10.81 -10.72
N VAL A 76 -4.06 9.76 -11.50
CA VAL A 76 -3.66 9.89 -12.92
C VAL A 76 -4.79 10.48 -13.77
N ALA A 77 -6.05 10.18 -13.42
CA ALA A 77 -7.23 10.70 -14.09
C ALA A 77 -7.55 12.17 -13.79
N VAL A 78 -6.83 12.83 -12.86
CA VAL A 78 -7.16 14.19 -12.44
C VAL A 78 -6.62 15.21 -13.44
N SER A 79 -7.51 16.10 -13.91
CA SER A 79 -7.17 17.10 -14.93
C SER A 79 -6.08 18.07 -14.43
N PRO A 80 -5.23 18.62 -15.33
CA PRO A 80 -4.22 19.60 -14.95
C PRO A 80 -4.77 20.83 -14.20
N ASN A 81 -6.03 21.21 -14.46
CA ASN A 81 -6.70 22.34 -13.80
C ASN A 81 -7.08 22.02 -12.34
N LEU A 82 -7.47 20.78 -12.06
CA LEU A 82 -7.66 20.32 -10.68
C LEU A 82 -6.32 20.20 -9.94
N LYS A 83 -5.25 19.77 -10.62
CA LYS A 83 -3.89 19.75 -10.06
C LYS A 83 -3.41 21.14 -9.64
N SER A 84 -3.75 22.19 -10.40
CA SER A 84 -3.38 23.57 -10.02
C SER A 84 -4.14 24.08 -8.78
N GLN A 85 -5.39 23.64 -8.57
CA GLN A 85 -6.16 24.00 -7.37
C GLN A 85 -5.71 23.22 -6.12
N LEU A 86 -5.13 22.05 -6.30
CA LEU A 86 -4.67 21.17 -5.24
C LEU A 86 -3.26 21.52 -4.70
N ASN A 87 -2.79 22.75 -4.94
CA ASN A 87 -1.40 23.20 -4.84
C ASN A 87 -0.44 22.46 -5.78
N SER A 88 0.13 23.21 -6.73
CA SER A 88 1.07 22.80 -7.80
C SER A 88 2.34 22.02 -7.36
N ALA A 89 2.55 21.79 -6.06
CA ALA A 89 3.72 21.12 -5.51
C ALA A 89 3.46 19.69 -5.00
N LEU A 90 2.19 19.28 -4.81
CA LEU A 90 1.86 17.93 -4.33
C LEU A 90 1.56 17.02 -5.53
N VAL A 91 2.48 16.10 -5.80
CA VAL A 91 2.29 15.01 -6.77
C VAL A 91 1.16 14.03 -6.35
N SER A 92 0.53 14.21 -5.19
CA SER A 92 -0.62 13.44 -4.74
C SER A 92 -1.45 14.23 -3.70
N PRO A 93 -2.79 14.38 -3.85
CA PRO A 93 -3.68 15.05 -2.88
C PRO A 93 -3.74 14.38 -1.50
N ILE A 94 -3.41 13.09 -1.46
CA ILE A 94 -3.63 12.20 -0.34
C ILE A 94 -2.27 11.66 0.07
N SER A 95 -1.91 11.83 1.34
CA SER A 95 -0.66 11.26 1.88
C SER A 95 -0.66 9.74 1.72
N PRO A 96 0.47 9.11 1.34
CA PRO A 96 0.56 7.66 1.19
C PRO A 96 0.13 6.90 2.45
N LEU A 97 -0.44 5.72 2.25
CA LEU A 97 -0.73 4.75 3.30
C LEU A 97 0.51 3.89 3.56
N ARG A 98 0.87 3.69 4.83
CA ARG A 98 2.03 2.87 5.20
C ARG A 98 1.60 1.58 5.87
N LEU A 99 2.05 0.45 5.32
CA LEU A 99 1.78 -0.88 5.82
C LEU A 99 3.10 -1.58 6.18
N LEU A 100 3.09 -2.31 7.28
CA LEU A 100 4.16 -3.25 7.64
C LEU A 100 3.74 -4.65 7.22
N ILE A 101 4.56 -5.28 6.38
CA ILE A 101 4.43 -6.68 6.00
C ILE A 101 5.25 -7.50 6.99
N PRO A 102 4.60 -8.26 7.89
CA PRO A 102 5.34 -9.04 8.88
C PRO A 102 6.03 -10.24 8.22
N VAL A 103 7.12 -10.71 8.83
CA VAL A 103 7.91 -11.86 8.30
C VAL A 103 7.12 -13.17 8.16
N ASN A 104 5.96 -13.28 8.80
CA ASN A 104 5.07 -14.44 8.76
C ASN A 104 3.95 -14.32 7.71
N TYR A 105 3.91 -13.23 6.93
CA TYR A 105 3.03 -13.06 5.78
C TYR A 105 3.22 -14.22 4.76
N PRO A 106 2.16 -14.77 4.14
CA PRO A 106 0.74 -14.35 4.20
C PRO A 106 -0.09 -14.98 5.33
N ASN A 107 0.53 -15.66 6.31
CA ASN A 107 -0.22 -16.29 7.42
C ASN A 107 -0.78 -15.26 8.42
N CYS A 108 -0.36 -14.00 8.32
CA CYS A 108 -0.86 -12.87 9.10
C CYS A 108 -1.09 -11.68 8.17
N SER A 109 -2.07 -10.83 8.52
CA SER A 109 -2.39 -9.63 7.74
C SER A 109 -1.27 -8.57 7.83
N PRO A 110 -1.09 -7.73 6.80
CA PRO A 110 -0.32 -6.50 6.91
C PRO A 110 -0.83 -5.60 8.04
N VAL A 111 0.09 -4.93 8.72
CA VAL A 111 -0.21 -4.05 9.86
C VAL A 111 -0.18 -2.60 9.41
N LEU A 112 -1.20 -1.83 9.79
CA LEU A 112 -1.24 -0.40 9.48
C LEU A 112 -0.32 0.38 10.42
N LEU A 113 0.60 1.17 9.84
CA LEU A 113 1.56 1.99 10.58
C LEU A 113 1.09 3.43 10.84
N ASP A 114 0.17 3.94 10.02
CA ASP A 114 -0.29 5.31 10.15
C ASP A 114 -1.22 5.48 11.35
N LYS A 115 -1.01 6.54 12.13
CA LYS A 115 -1.98 7.01 13.12
C LYS A 115 -3.19 7.53 12.37
N ILE A 116 -4.29 6.78 12.40
CA ILE A 116 -5.55 7.23 11.82
C ILE A 116 -6.23 8.15 12.83
N PRO A 117 -6.68 9.36 12.45
CA PRO A 117 -7.50 10.18 13.31
C PRO A 117 -8.80 9.46 13.70
N ASP A 118 -9.26 9.66 14.93
CA ASP A 118 -10.47 9.01 15.43
C ASP A 118 -11.70 9.34 14.56
N GLU A 119 -12.62 8.37 14.47
CA GLU A 119 -13.86 8.42 13.66
C GLU A 119 -14.76 9.65 13.97
N SER A 120 -14.50 10.36 15.07
CA SER A 120 -15.24 11.55 15.50
C SER A 120 -14.76 12.87 14.90
N SER A 121 -13.68 12.87 14.12
CA SER A 121 -13.20 14.06 13.39
C SER A 121 -14.15 14.36 12.21
N LYS A 122 -15.32 14.92 12.52
CA LYS A 122 -16.28 15.43 11.54
C LYS A 122 -15.62 16.51 10.68
N GLU A 123 -15.80 16.40 9.36
CA GLU A 123 -15.50 17.46 8.38
C GLU A 123 -14.06 17.99 8.39
N SER A 124 -13.07 17.09 8.36
CA SER A 124 -11.74 17.51 7.94
C SER A 124 -11.73 17.76 6.42
N GLU A 125 -11.31 18.96 6.02
CA GLU A 125 -10.98 19.28 4.63
C GLU A 125 -9.71 18.53 4.15
N ASP A 126 -8.96 17.92 5.09
CA ASP A 126 -7.85 17.04 4.74
C ASP A 126 -8.35 15.73 4.12
N LEU A 127 -8.15 15.64 2.80
CA LEU A 127 -8.43 14.47 1.99
C LEU A 127 -7.70 13.23 2.51
N SER A 128 -6.51 13.40 3.11
CA SER A 128 -5.71 12.30 3.65
C SER A 128 -6.39 11.67 4.87
N ALA A 129 -6.76 12.47 5.86
CA ALA A 129 -7.52 12.01 7.02
C ALA A 129 -8.82 11.31 6.62
N LYS A 130 -9.57 11.89 5.66
CA LYS A 130 -10.84 11.33 5.18
C LYS A 130 -10.64 9.98 4.48
N ALA A 131 -9.61 9.85 3.64
CA ALA A 131 -9.28 8.60 2.96
C ALA A 131 -8.86 7.51 3.96
N LYS A 132 -8.00 7.84 4.93
CA LYS A 132 -7.52 6.89 5.96
C LYS A 132 -8.63 6.42 6.90
N SER A 133 -9.55 7.30 7.31
CA SER A 133 -10.73 6.90 8.10
C SER A 133 -11.63 5.93 7.32
N ARG A 134 -11.97 6.25 6.06
CA ARG A 134 -12.78 5.36 5.22
C ARG A 134 -12.11 4.02 4.96
N PHE A 135 -10.80 4.03 4.76
CA PHE A 135 -10.01 2.81 4.62
C PHE A 135 -10.14 1.93 5.88
N ARG A 136 -9.95 2.49 7.08
CA ARG A 136 -10.11 1.78 8.35
C ARG A 136 -11.48 1.12 8.50
N ILE A 137 -12.53 1.83 8.15
CA ILE A 137 -13.89 1.29 8.17
C ILE A 137 -14.02 0.12 7.18
N SER A 138 -13.48 0.28 5.97
CA SER A 138 -13.52 -0.74 4.92
C SER A 138 -12.81 -2.04 5.33
N LEU A 139 -11.70 -1.95 6.08
CA LEU A 139 -10.98 -3.12 6.59
C LEU A 139 -11.84 -4.00 7.53
N ARG A 140 -12.82 -3.44 8.23
CA ARG A 140 -13.68 -4.21 9.16
C ARG A 140 -14.55 -5.24 8.45
N GLY A 141 -14.78 -5.08 7.14
CA GLY A 141 -15.59 -5.98 6.33
C GLY A 141 -14.79 -7.03 5.54
N LEU A 142 -13.46 -7.04 5.64
CA LEU A 142 -12.60 -7.96 4.89
C LEU A 142 -12.32 -9.26 5.66
N PRO A 143 -12.18 -10.41 4.97
CA PRO A 143 -11.81 -11.67 5.61
C PRO A 143 -10.37 -11.60 6.16
N GLN A 144 -10.09 -12.37 7.21
CA GLN A 144 -8.74 -12.48 7.81
C GLN A 144 -8.13 -13.87 7.56
N PRO A 145 -6.79 -13.97 7.35
CA PRO A 145 -5.85 -12.87 7.18
C PRO A 145 -6.04 -12.15 5.83
N MET A 146 -5.90 -10.82 5.84
CA MET A 146 -6.01 -10.00 4.63
C MET A 146 -4.70 -10.04 3.86
N SER A 147 -4.78 -10.12 2.54
CA SER A 147 -3.64 -9.93 1.64
C SER A 147 -3.30 -8.44 1.45
N LEU A 148 -2.05 -8.16 1.02
CA LEU A 148 -1.64 -6.81 0.62
C LEU A 148 -2.50 -6.31 -0.55
N GLY A 149 -2.85 -7.18 -1.50
CA GLY A 149 -3.73 -6.84 -2.62
C GLY A 149 -5.13 -6.40 -2.19
N GLU A 150 -5.74 -7.06 -1.20
CA GLU A 150 -7.04 -6.65 -0.67
C GLU A 150 -6.98 -5.28 0.03
N MET A 151 -5.94 -5.06 0.83
CA MET A 151 -5.74 -3.77 1.49
C MET A 151 -5.44 -2.66 0.49
N ALA A 152 -4.62 -2.91 -0.54
CA ALA A 152 -4.32 -1.94 -1.59
C ALA A 152 -5.57 -1.57 -2.40
N ARG A 153 -6.41 -2.54 -2.75
CA ARG A 153 -7.71 -2.29 -3.42
C ARG A 153 -8.66 -1.47 -2.54
N ALA A 154 -8.75 -1.79 -1.24
CA ALA A 154 -9.57 -1.04 -0.31
C ALA A 154 -9.08 0.42 -0.17
N TRP A 155 -7.76 0.63 -0.11
CA TRP A 155 -7.16 1.95 -0.10
C TRP A 155 -7.49 2.74 -1.37
N ASP A 156 -7.30 2.15 -2.54
CA ASP A 156 -7.56 2.76 -3.84
C ASP A 156 -9.03 3.20 -4.00
N LEU A 157 -9.98 2.31 -3.64
CA LEU A 157 -11.41 2.63 -3.62
C LEU A 157 -11.73 3.82 -2.69
N CYS A 158 -11.14 3.85 -1.50
CA CYS A 158 -11.37 4.91 -0.52
C CYS A 158 -10.80 6.25 -1.00
N ALA A 159 -9.56 6.26 -1.47
CA ALA A 159 -8.89 7.45 -2.00
C ALA A 159 -9.67 8.03 -3.18
N ARG A 160 -10.03 7.18 -4.15
CA ARG A 160 -10.80 7.61 -5.34
C ARG A 160 -12.14 8.22 -4.96
N LYS A 161 -12.88 7.61 -4.03
CA LYS A 161 -14.18 8.12 -3.58
C LYS A 161 -14.05 9.47 -2.86
N VAL A 162 -12.98 9.68 -2.08
CA VAL A 162 -12.71 10.97 -1.43
C VAL A 162 -12.43 12.06 -2.45
N ILE A 163 -11.65 11.75 -3.50
CA ILE A 163 -11.38 12.70 -4.59
C ILE A 163 -12.65 12.99 -5.40
N GLU A 164 -13.45 11.97 -5.73
CA GLU A 164 -14.71 12.14 -6.45
C GLU A 164 -15.65 13.10 -5.70
N GLU A 165 -15.86 12.87 -4.40
CA GLU A 165 -16.67 13.75 -3.55
C GLU A 165 -16.11 15.18 -3.50
N TYR A 166 -14.80 15.33 -3.38
CA TYR A 166 -14.15 16.64 -3.42
C TYR A 166 -14.44 17.33 -4.76
N THR A 167 -14.22 16.66 -5.89
CA THR A 167 -14.46 17.28 -7.21
C THR A 167 -15.92 17.67 -7.42
N LEU A 168 -16.87 16.87 -6.95
CA LEU A 168 -18.31 17.16 -7.04
C LEU A 168 -18.68 18.43 -6.27
N GLN A 169 -18.09 18.66 -5.10
CA GLN A 169 -18.35 19.83 -4.26
C GLN A 169 -17.93 21.15 -4.92
N TYR A 170 -16.84 21.14 -5.70
CA TYR A 170 -16.33 22.33 -6.41
C TYR A 170 -16.86 22.45 -7.85
N GLY A 171 -18.02 21.87 -8.15
CA GLY A 171 -18.68 21.99 -9.45
C GLY A 171 -18.13 21.07 -10.54
N GLY A 172 -17.37 20.05 -10.16
CA GLY A 172 -17.07 18.90 -11.01
C GLY A 172 -18.32 18.04 -11.23
N GLY A 173 -18.37 17.36 -12.36
CA GLY A 173 -19.47 16.50 -12.78
C GLY A 173 -19.08 15.77 -14.07
N SER A 174 -19.92 14.85 -14.53
CA SER A 174 -19.67 14.19 -15.82
C SER A 174 -19.82 15.21 -16.96
N PHE A 175 -19.18 14.94 -18.10
CA PHE A 175 -19.38 15.78 -19.30
C PHE A 175 -20.86 15.98 -19.62
N SER A 176 -21.66 14.92 -19.43
CA SER A 176 -23.10 14.91 -19.64
C SER A 176 -23.89 15.78 -18.66
N SER A 177 -23.40 15.99 -17.43
CA SER A 177 -24.08 16.87 -16.47
C SER A 177 -23.97 18.34 -16.86
N ARG A 178 -22.97 18.70 -17.67
CA ARG A 178 -22.72 20.09 -18.08
C ARG A 178 -23.13 20.38 -19.53
N HIS A 179 -23.13 19.38 -20.40
CA HIS A 179 -23.36 19.57 -21.84
C HIS A 179 -24.48 18.69 -22.42
N GLY A 180 -25.20 17.92 -21.59
CA GLY A 180 -26.21 16.97 -22.05
C GLY A 180 -25.63 15.61 -22.46
N GLY A 181 -26.48 14.58 -22.47
CA GLY A 181 -26.11 13.24 -22.94
C GLY A 181 -25.90 13.21 -24.45
N TRP A 182 -25.20 12.20 -24.96
CA TRP A 182 -25.05 12.00 -26.40
C TRP A 182 -26.41 11.68 -27.01
N GLU A 183 -26.80 12.42 -28.04
CA GLU A 183 -28.03 12.17 -28.79
C GLU A 183 -27.86 10.87 -29.59
N ASN A 184 -28.83 9.96 -29.52
CA ASN A 184 -28.76 8.71 -30.26
C ASN A 184 -29.11 8.97 -31.74
N CYS A 185 -28.09 9.10 -32.60
CA CYS A 185 -28.24 9.38 -34.03
C CYS A 185 -28.73 8.19 -34.87
N VAL A 186 -29.52 7.27 -34.30
CA VAL A 186 -30.15 6.19 -35.08
C VAL A 186 -31.51 6.69 -35.54
N THR A 187 -31.52 7.43 -36.64
CA THR A 187 -32.76 7.76 -37.36
C THR A 187 -33.19 6.53 -38.14
N VAL A 188 -34.40 6.03 -37.86
CA VAL A 188 -35.07 4.92 -38.55
C VAL A 188 -35.42 5.32 -39.98
#